data_AF-A0A962FKX2-F1
#
_entry.id   AF-A0A962FKX2-F1
#
_cell.length_a   1.000
_cell.length_b   1.000
_cell.length_c   1.000
_cell.angle_alpha   90.00
_cell.angle_beta   90.00
_cell.angle_gamma   90.00
#
_symmetry.space_group_name_H-M   'P 1'
#
loop_
_entity.id
_entity.type
_entity.pdbx_description
1 polymer ?
#
loop_
_entity_poly.entity_id
_entity_poly.type
_entity_poly.pdbx_seq_one_letter_code
_entity_poly.pdbx_strand_id
1 'polypeptide(L)'
;VAETKKILDTKIKVTATCVRVPVFVGHSEAVNIEFERPLSADEARAILRESPGIMVYDKREPGGYCTPLECVGEYATYVSRIREDPTVDSGLAMWVVSDNLRKGAALNAVQIAETLINRKLVHRAA
;
A
#
# COMPACT_ATOMS: atom_id res chain seq x y z
N VAL A 1 -4.17 12.07 6.28
CA VAL A 1 -5.65 11.94 6.28
C VAL A 1 -6.31 12.57 5.05
N ALA A 2 -6.01 13.82 4.68
CA ALA A 2 -6.66 14.48 3.53
C ALA A 2 -6.35 13.82 2.17
N GLU A 3 -5.15 13.25 2.01
CA GLU A 3 -4.70 12.67 0.74
C GLU A 3 -5.51 11.46 0.31
N THR A 4 -5.80 10.50 1.20
CA THR A 4 -6.64 9.33 0.89
C THR A 4 -8.00 9.76 0.34
N LYS A 5 -8.61 10.77 0.95
CA LYS A 5 -9.90 11.33 0.50
C LYS A 5 -9.83 12.01 -0.87
N LYS A 6 -8.70 12.66 -1.16
CA LYS A 6 -8.47 13.34 -2.45
C LYS A 6 -8.16 12.33 -3.57
N ILE A 7 -7.44 11.25 -3.26
CA ILE A 7 -6.98 10.24 -4.23
C ILE A 7 -8.07 9.23 -4.54
N LEU A 8 -8.81 8.75 -3.53
CA LEU A 8 -9.78 7.66 -3.66
C LEU A 8 -11.23 8.17 -3.62
N ASP A 9 -11.72 8.54 -2.44
CA ASP A 9 -13.09 9.06 -2.27
C ASP A 9 -13.21 9.88 -0.97
N THR A 10 -13.91 11.02 -1.04
CA THR A 10 -14.15 11.93 0.08
C THR A 10 -14.93 11.32 1.26
N LYS A 11 -15.72 10.27 1.02
CA LYS A 11 -16.54 9.57 2.00
C LYS A 11 -15.74 8.64 2.91
N ILE A 12 -14.53 8.24 2.51
CA ILE A 12 -13.70 7.32 3.28
C ILE A 12 -13.34 7.97 4.62
N LYS A 13 -13.72 7.30 5.71
CA LYS A 13 -13.33 7.71 7.07
C LYS A 13 -11.93 7.18 7.33
N VAL A 14 -11.01 8.06 7.75
CA VAL A 14 -9.62 7.70 7.99
C VAL A 14 -9.13 8.37 9.26
N THR A 15 -8.49 7.58 10.11
CA THR A 15 -7.69 8.03 11.24
C THR A 15 -6.29 7.42 11.11
N ALA A 16 -5.27 8.12 11.58
CA ALA A 16 -3.89 7.65 11.51
C ALA A 16 -3.09 8.13 12.72
N THR A 17 -2.29 7.22 13.27
CA THR A 17 -1.26 7.53 14.26
C THR A 17 0.09 7.33 13.60
N CYS A 18 0.83 8.42 13.41
CA CYS A 18 2.13 8.38 12.73
C CYS A 18 3.26 8.39 13.78
N VAL A 19 4.08 7.34 13.80
CA VAL A 19 5.16 7.18 14.78
C VAL A 19 6.49 6.98 14.06
N ARG A 20 7.54 7.64 14.54
CA ARG A 20 8.92 7.40 14.08
C ARG A 20 9.56 6.31 14.94
N VAL A 21 10.18 5.34 14.28
CA VAL A 21 10.97 4.26 14.89
C VAL A 21 12.40 4.29 14.32
N PRO A 22 13.40 3.67 14.96
CA PRO A 22 14.79 3.68 14.50
C PRO A 22 15.01 2.74 13.30
N VAL A 23 14.35 3.06 12.19
CA VAL A 23 14.46 2.39 10.88
C VAL A 23 14.93 3.43 9.88
N PHE A 24 15.99 3.12 9.12
CA PHE A 24 16.63 4.09 8.23
C PHE A 24 15.80 4.35 6.97
N VAL A 25 15.42 3.29 6.26
CA VAL A 25 14.57 3.29 5.06
C VAL A 25 13.56 2.16 5.17
N GLY A 26 12.38 2.38 4.62
CA GLY A 26 11.24 1.48 4.70
C GLY A 26 10.21 2.01 5.68
N HIS A 27 9.04 2.39 5.19
CA HIS A 27 7.88 2.65 6.04
C HIS A 27 7.07 1.38 6.18
N SER A 28 6.43 1.22 7.33
CA SER A 28 5.55 0.10 7.58
C SER A 28 4.28 0.54 8.29
N GLU A 29 3.18 -0.08 7.89
CA GLU A 29 1.85 0.30 8.32
C GLU A 29 1.08 -0.95 8.70
N ALA A 30 0.59 -0.98 9.94
CA ALA A 30 -0.50 -1.87 10.33
C ALA A 30 -1.80 -1.18 9.92
N VAL A 31 -2.53 -1.80 8.98
CA VAL A 31 -3.71 -1.20 8.35
C VAL A 31 -4.92 -2.06 8.66
N ASN A 32 -5.96 -1.43 9.20
CA ASN A 32 -7.29 -2.01 9.37
C ASN A 32 -8.26 -1.27 8.43
N ILE A 33 -9.07 -2.00 7.69
CA ILE A 33 -10.02 -1.50 6.70
C ILE A 33 -11.36 -2.17 6.94
N GLU A 34 -12.45 -1.41 6.86
CA GLU A 34 -13.82 -1.94 6.84
C GLU A 34 -14.44 -1.61 5.47
N PHE A 35 -15.04 -2.62 4.83
CA PHE A 35 -15.63 -2.51 3.50
C PHE A 35 -17.16 -2.39 3.56
N GLU A 36 -17.79 -1.91 2.48
CA GLU A 36 -19.26 -1.85 2.37
C GLU A 36 -19.92 -3.23 2.25
N ARG A 37 -19.14 -4.24 1.81
CA ARG A 37 -19.57 -5.64 1.67
C ARG A 37 -18.46 -6.55 2.16
N PRO A 38 -18.79 -7.77 2.63
CA PRO A 38 -17.79 -8.74 3.05
C PRO A 38 -16.78 -9.03 1.93
N LEU A 39 -15.52 -9.17 2.31
CA LEU A 39 -14.42 -9.57 1.44
C LEU A 39 -13.55 -10.55 2.23
N SER A 40 -13.43 -11.80 1.75
CA SER A 40 -12.60 -12.78 2.43
C SER A 40 -11.11 -12.46 2.29
N ALA A 41 -10.29 -12.95 3.22
CA ALA A 41 -8.85 -12.74 3.13
C ALA A 41 -8.22 -13.37 1.86
N ASP A 42 -8.79 -14.47 1.35
CA ASP A 42 -8.33 -15.12 0.12
C ASP A 42 -8.66 -14.31 -1.13
N GLU A 43 -9.88 -13.76 -1.22
CA GLU A 43 -10.26 -12.85 -2.30
C GLU A 43 -9.40 -11.59 -2.29
N ALA A 44 -9.16 -11.02 -1.10
CA ALA A 44 -8.25 -9.88 -0.94
C ALA A 44 -6.83 -10.20 -1.45
N ARG A 45 -6.28 -11.37 -1.11
CA ARG A 45 -4.97 -11.82 -1.62
C ARG A 45 -4.96 -11.94 -3.14
N ALA A 46 -6.03 -12.47 -3.74
CA ALA A 46 -6.12 -12.62 -5.19
C ALA A 46 -6.10 -11.25 -5.89
N ILE A 47 -6.96 -10.32 -5.46
CA ILE A 47 -7.03 -8.95 -6.00
C ILE A 47 -5.68 -8.23 -5.86
N LEU A 48 -5.05 -8.33 -4.69
CA LEU A 48 -3.77 -7.68 -4.42
C LEU A 48 -2.62 -8.25 -5.26
N ARG A 49 -2.63 -9.56 -5.58
CA ARG A 49 -1.62 -10.17 -6.47
C ARG A 49 -1.72 -9.68 -7.92
N GLU A 50 -2.91 -9.33 -8.37
CA GLU A 50 -3.14 -8.81 -9.72
C GLU A 50 -2.96 -7.28 -9.81
N SER A 51 -2.87 -6.60 -8.66
CA SER A 51 -2.75 -5.15 -8.59
C SER A 51 -1.34 -4.68 -8.96
N PRO A 52 -1.19 -3.79 -9.96
CA PRO A 52 0.13 -3.32 -10.40
C PRO A 52 0.94 -2.65 -9.28
N GLY A 53 2.20 -3.06 -9.15
CA GLY A 53 3.14 -2.51 -8.16
C GLY A 53 2.97 -3.06 -6.74
N ILE A 54 2.03 -3.97 -6.51
CA ILE A 54 1.85 -4.68 -5.25
C ILE A 54 2.51 -6.06 -5.34
N MET A 55 3.18 -6.47 -4.26
CA MET A 55 3.71 -7.83 -4.08
C MET A 55 3.14 -8.44 -2.80
N VAL A 56 2.36 -9.52 -2.94
CA VAL A 56 1.81 -10.23 -1.78
C VAL A 56 2.82 -11.23 -1.25
N TYR A 57 3.39 -10.93 -0.08
CA TYR A 57 4.29 -11.82 0.66
C TYR A 57 3.66 -12.19 2.00
N ASP A 58 2.73 -13.14 1.98
CA ASP A 58 1.89 -13.50 3.14
C ASP A 58 1.95 -15.00 3.44
N LYS A 59 3.09 -15.48 3.95
CA LYS A 59 3.27 -16.88 4.34
C LYS A 59 2.87 -17.09 5.81
N ARG A 60 2.29 -18.25 6.12
CA ARG A 60 1.86 -18.62 7.48
C ARG A 60 2.94 -19.39 8.23
N GLU A 61 4.13 -18.82 8.28
CA GLU A 61 5.32 -19.39 8.94
C GLU A 61 6.12 -18.29 9.66
N PRO A 62 7.05 -18.63 10.58
CA PRO A 62 7.94 -17.65 11.20
C PRO A 62 8.71 -16.83 10.14
N GLY A 63 8.61 -15.50 10.21
CA GLY A 63 9.21 -14.62 9.20
C GLY A 63 8.46 -14.54 7.86
N GLY A 64 7.25 -15.09 7.77
CA GLY A 64 6.41 -15.09 6.56
C GLY A 64 5.79 -13.75 6.16
N TYR A 65 6.44 -12.63 6.47
CA TYR A 65 5.97 -11.27 6.17
C TYR A 65 7.15 -10.35 5.86
N CYS A 66 6.91 -9.30 5.08
CA CYS A 66 7.96 -8.37 4.67
C CYS A 66 8.25 -7.37 5.81
N THR A 67 9.53 -7.09 6.02
CA THR A 67 10.03 -6.11 6.98
C THR A 67 10.58 -4.87 6.27
N PRO A 68 10.70 -3.71 6.95
CA PRO A 68 11.33 -2.53 6.36
C PRO A 68 12.71 -2.81 5.75
N LEU A 69 13.50 -3.69 6.37
CA LEU A 69 14.85 -4.03 5.90
C LEU A 69 14.81 -4.71 4.53
N GLU A 70 13.85 -5.60 4.31
CA GLU A 70 13.72 -6.37 3.06
C GLU A 70 13.16 -5.53 1.89
N CYS A 71 12.45 -4.44 2.18
CA CYS A 71 11.90 -3.59 1.12
C CYS A 71 12.89 -2.55 0.60
N VAL A 72 14.01 -2.32 1.29
CA VAL A 72 14.97 -1.27 0.92
C VAL A 72 15.53 -1.56 -0.46
N GLY A 73 15.40 -0.59 -1.36
CA GLY A 73 15.90 -0.75 -2.72
C GLY A 73 14.99 -1.59 -3.61
N GLU A 74 13.76 -1.88 -3.19
CA GLU A 74 12.74 -2.51 -4.03
C GLU A 74 11.80 -1.45 -4.62
N TYR A 75 11.12 -1.81 -5.71
CA TYR A 75 10.14 -0.94 -6.37
C TYR A 75 8.69 -1.22 -5.98
N ALA A 76 8.44 -2.40 -5.41
CA ALA A 76 7.10 -2.84 -5.04
C ALA A 76 6.65 -2.29 -3.68
N THR A 77 5.34 -2.27 -3.48
CA THR A 77 4.72 -2.21 -2.15
C THR A 77 4.38 -3.63 -1.72
N TYR A 78 4.93 -4.07 -0.61
CA TYR A 78 4.71 -5.40 -0.07
C TYR A 78 3.52 -5.41 0.87
N VAL A 79 2.65 -6.42 0.70
CA VAL A 79 1.51 -6.65 1.58
C VAL A 79 1.59 -8.04 2.19
N SER A 80 1.46 -8.10 3.50
CA SER A 80 1.59 -9.30 4.32
C SER A 80 0.50 -9.32 5.40
N ARG A 81 0.40 -10.43 6.14
CA ARG A 81 -0.45 -10.58 7.34
C ARG A 81 -1.93 -10.28 7.08
N ILE A 82 -2.40 -10.51 5.85
CA ILE A 82 -3.76 -10.25 5.40
C ILE A 82 -4.70 -11.23 6.11
N ARG A 83 -5.66 -10.73 6.86
CA ARG A 83 -6.64 -11.55 7.59
C ARG A 83 -7.93 -10.78 7.79
N GLU A 84 -9.05 -11.49 7.89
CA GLU A 84 -10.31 -10.89 8.30
C GLU A 84 -10.20 -10.37 9.74
N ASP A 85 -10.80 -9.22 9.99
CA ASP A 85 -10.91 -8.61 11.31
C ASP A 85 -12.32 -8.87 11.85
N PRO A 86 -12.47 -9.77 12.85
CA PRO A 86 -13.78 -10.17 13.34
C PRO A 86 -14.43 -9.12 14.26
N THR A 87 -13.77 -7.98 14.49
CA THR A 87 -14.29 -6.93 15.39
C THR A 87 -15.27 -5.98 14.72
N VAL A 88 -15.39 -6.03 13.39
CA VAL A 88 -16.33 -5.25 12.57
C VAL A 88 -16.91 -6.11 11.44
N ASP A 89 -18.07 -5.71 10.88
CA ASP A 89 -18.87 -6.58 10.00
C ASP A 89 -18.17 -7.01 8.70
N SER A 90 -17.30 -6.16 8.15
CA SER A 90 -16.60 -6.41 6.88
C SER A 90 -15.15 -5.95 6.97
N GLY A 91 -14.47 -6.38 8.04
CA GLY A 91 -13.13 -5.95 8.41
C GLY A 91 -12.01 -6.77 7.79
N LEU A 92 -10.91 -6.11 7.43
CA LEU A 92 -9.67 -6.72 6.99
C LEU A 92 -8.48 -6.01 7.65
N ALA A 93 -7.53 -6.78 8.15
CA ALA A 93 -6.28 -6.29 8.72
C ALA A 93 -5.09 -6.79 7.91
N MET A 94 -4.11 -5.92 7.68
CA MET A 94 -2.90 -6.24 6.91
C MET A 94 -1.69 -5.45 7.38
N TRP A 95 -0.53 -5.86 6.89
CA TRP A 95 0.77 -5.22 7.10
C TRP A 95 1.31 -4.77 5.74
N VAL A 96 1.61 -3.49 5.61
CA VAL A 96 2.07 -2.88 4.35
C VAL A 96 3.46 -2.31 4.56
N VAL A 97 4.38 -2.60 3.64
CA VAL A 97 5.77 -2.13 3.70
C VAL A 97 6.24 -1.67 2.34
N SER A 98 6.94 -0.54 2.27
CA SER A 98 7.58 -0.10 1.03
C SER A 98 8.74 0.87 1.31
N ASP A 99 9.69 0.93 0.36
CA ASP A 99 10.77 1.90 0.37
C ASP A 99 10.19 3.32 0.18
N ASN A 100 10.27 4.12 1.25
CA ASN A 100 9.71 5.46 1.30
C ASN A 100 10.49 6.49 0.46
N LEU A 101 11.72 6.21 0.05
CA LEU A 101 12.50 7.05 -0.86
C LEU A 101 12.21 6.73 -2.32
N ARG A 102 11.79 5.49 -2.61
CA ARG A 102 11.40 5.04 -3.96
C ARG A 102 9.90 5.17 -4.17
N LYS A 103 9.12 4.13 -3.89
CA LYS A 103 7.68 4.12 -4.17
C LYS A 103 6.96 5.20 -3.37
N GLY A 104 7.46 5.56 -2.18
CA GLY A 104 6.96 6.70 -1.41
C GLY A 104 7.35 8.09 -1.95
N ALA A 105 8.30 8.20 -2.88
CA ALA A 105 8.77 9.48 -3.41
C ALA A 105 9.26 9.40 -4.87
N ALA A 106 10.53 9.08 -5.08
CA ALA A 106 11.20 9.27 -6.38
C ALA A 106 10.62 8.40 -7.50
N LEU A 107 10.37 7.12 -7.23
CA LEU A 107 9.79 6.21 -8.24
C LEU A 107 8.39 6.67 -8.62
N ASN A 108 7.57 7.08 -7.65
CA ASN A 108 6.20 7.52 -7.93
C ASN A 108 6.19 8.79 -8.79
N ALA A 109 7.12 9.72 -8.55
CA ALA A 109 7.28 10.92 -9.39
C ALA A 109 7.65 10.57 -10.83
N VAL A 110 8.60 9.64 -11.03
CA VAL A 110 9.01 9.17 -12.36
C VAL A 110 7.84 8.45 -13.05
N GLN A 111 7.12 7.56 -12.35
CA GLN A 111 5.97 6.85 -12.92
C GLN A 111 4.83 7.80 -13.33
N ILE A 112 4.63 8.90 -12.60
CA ILE A 112 3.69 9.95 -13.00
C ILE A 112 4.18 10.61 -14.30
N ALA A 113 5.45 10.96 -14.41
CA ALA A 113 6.01 11.55 -15.63
C ALA A 113 5.89 10.59 -16.83
N GLU A 114 6.24 9.32 -16.66
CA GLU A 114 6.05 8.27 -17.67
C GLU A 114 4.58 8.15 -18.08
N THR A 115 3.66 8.18 -17.12
CA THR A 115 2.21 8.14 -17.39
C THR A 115 1.76 9.35 -18.21
N LEU A 116 2.23 10.56 -17.88
CA LEU A 116 1.91 11.77 -18.65
C LEU A 116 2.43 11.67 -20.09
N ILE A 117 3.65 11.17 -20.30
CA ILE A 117 4.24 10.96 -21.62
C ILE A 117 3.44 9.92 -22.41
N ASN A 118 3.17 8.76 -21.81
CA ASN A 118 2.43 7.66 -22.44
C ASN A 118 1.00 8.07 -22.82
N ARG A 119 0.37 8.94 -22.02
CA ARG A 119 -0.94 9.52 -22.30
C ARG A 119 -0.89 10.75 -23.20
N LYS A 120 0.29 11.17 -23.66
CA LYS A 120 0.52 12.37 -24.49
C LYS A 120 0.00 13.67 -23.86
N LEU A 121 0.09 13.77 -22.53
CA LEU A 121 -0.32 14.93 -21.74
C LEU A 121 0.83 15.92 -21.47
N VAL A 122 2.04 15.58 -21.90
CA VAL A 122 3.17 16.50 -21.87
C VAL A 122 3.11 17.37 -23.13
N HIS A 123 2.69 18.61 -22.96
CA HIS A 123 2.83 19.65 -23.96
C HIS A 123 4.06 20.50 -23.63
N ARG A 124 4.73 21.06 -24.64
CA ARG A 124 5.74 22.08 -24.39
C ARG A 124 5.05 23.21 -23.62
N ALA A 125 5.55 23.52 -22.42
CA ALA A 125 5.28 24.81 -21.84
C ALA A 125 5.81 25.85 -22.83
N ALA A 126 4.93 26.72 -23.32
CA ALA A 126 5.31 27.85 -24.14
C ALA A 126 6.23 28.78 -23.34
#